data_AF-A0A2T1E317-F1
#
_entry.id   AF-A0A2T1E317-F1
#
_cell.length_a   1.000
_cell.length_b   1.000
_cell.length_c   1.000
_cell.angle_alpha   90.00
_cell.angle_beta   90.00
_cell.angle_gamma   90.00
#
_symmetry.space_group_name_H-M   'P 1'
#
loop_
_entity.id
_entity.type
_entity.pdbx_description
1 polymer ?
#
loop_
_entity_poly.entity_id
_entity_poly.type
_entity_poly.pdbx_seq_one_letter_code
_entity_poly.pdbx_strand_id
1 'polypeptide(L)'
;MIGEVRIENYKSIQKLKLELGRVTVLIGENGCGKSNILEAIALASAAASDKLDNEFLAARGIRVTEPRFMRSAFEKENLDKDISIELRSNKGEEFSCILQNDNSPYSQWVSKNFLGNSETSVKNAVMLLLQKHGGIDKFTSVLEEKTELSEQEWLSFKKDAESFIPILDLNKFIIYSPENLALRTFEKEGQIQPLGINGEGLFKLINFLSFDKNQDKLNQIKKKLQLIDWFKDFEVPQNLSAIQTSIQITDRYLDTDLSYFDQRSSNEGFLFLLFYFTLFISDITPKFFAIDNIDASLNPRLCRRLIEELVELAKKNDKQVIFTTHNPAVLDGLDLDDDEQRLFVISRNQLGYTKAKRILKPKPLEGQEPVKLSEAFLRGYIGGLPKNF
;
A
#
# COMPACT_ATOMS: atom_id res chain seq x y z
N MET A 1 1.87 12.42 3.41
CA MET A 1 1.43 11.59 2.27
C MET A 1 2.30 11.87 1.07
N ILE A 2 2.56 10.85 0.26
CA ILE A 2 3.15 11.00 -1.07
C ILE A 2 2.09 11.57 -2.00
N GLY A 3 2.39 12.67 -2.69
CA GLY A 3 1.46 13.34 -3.61
C GLY A 3 1.67 12.96 -5.07
N GLU A 4 2.88 12.58 -5.45
CA GLU A 4 3.24 12.31 -6.83
C GLU A 4 4.28 11.20 -6.90
N VAL A 5 4.16 10.36 -7.93
CA VAL A 5 5.18 9.38 -8.33
C VAL A 5 5.47 9.51 -9.81
N ARG A 6 6.76 9.48 -10.17
CA ARG A 6 7.27 9.39 -11.54
C ARG A 6 8.07 8.12 -11.69
N ILE A 7 7.84 7.43 -12.79
CA ILE A 7 8.47 6.14 -13.08
C ILE A 7 8.96 6.18 -14.51
N GLU A 8 10.23 5.85 -14.71
CA GLU A 8 10.84 5.71 -16.03
C GLU A 8 11.56 4.37 -16.17
N ASN A 9 11.42 3.77 -17.35
CA ASN A 9 12.09 2.52 -17.74
C ASN A 9 11.80 1.30 -16.84
N TYR A 10 10.56 1.09 -16.41
CA TYR A 10 10.16 -0.04 -15.56
C TYR A 10 9.07 -0.91 -16.20
N LYS A 11 9.39 -2.16 -16.58
CA LYS A 11 8.45 -3.11 -17.21
C LYS A 11 7.63 -2.47 -18.35
N SER A 12 6.30 -2.43 -18.29
CA SER A 12 5.49 -1.78 -19.35
C SER A 12 5.48 -0.24 -19.29
N ILE A 13 6.17 0.37 -18.32
CA ILE A 13 6.24 1.82 -18.11
C ILE A 13 7.52 2.36 -18.73
N GLN A 14 7.40 3.11 -19.82
CA GLN A 14 8.53 3.88 -20.35
C GLN A 14 8.70 5.21 -19.61
N LYS A 15 7.60 5.95 -19.44
CA LYS A 15 7.53 7.18 -18.64
C LYS A 15 6.09 7.39 -18.16
N LEU A 16 5.92 7.54 -16.85
CA LEU A 16 4.62 7.74 -16.22
C LEU A 16 4.75 8.77 -15.09
N LYS A 17 3.73 9.63 -14.97
CA LYS A 17 3.50 10.52 -13.83
C LYS A 17 2.13 10.19 -13.27
N LEU A 18 2.03 10.01 -11.95
CA LEU A 18 0.77 9.72 -11.26
C LEU A 18 0.65 10.58 -10.01
N GLU A 19 -0.50 11.25 -9.84
CA GLU A 19 -0.77 12.12 -8.70
C GLU A 19 -1.64 11.35 -7.69
N LEU A 20 -1.07 11.00 -6.55
CA LEU A 20 -1.69 10.14 -5.55
C LEU A 20 -2.57 10.92 -4.57
N GLY A 21 -3.70 10.32 -4.20
CA GLY A 21 -4.53 10.75 -3.08
C GLY A 21 -4.20 9.95 -1.82
N ARG A 22 -4.97 10.18 -0.75
CA ARG A 22 -5.01 9.29 0.41
C ARG A 22 -5.49 7.90 -0.02
N VAL A 23 -6.53 7.85 -0.84
CA VAL A 23 -7.03 6.62 -1.46
C VAL A 23 -6.93 6.78 -2.96
N THR A 24 -6.13 5.93 -3.60
CA THR A 24 -5.98 5.92 -5.06
C THR A 24 -6.44 4.58 -5.60
N VAL A 25 -7.44 4.55 -6.48
CA VAL A 25 -7.92 3.33 -7.14
C VAL A 25 -7.45 3.30 -8.58
N LEU A 26 -6.82 2.19 -8.97
CA LEU A 26 -6.36 1.91 -10.33
C LEU A 26 -7.28 0.87 -10.96
N ILE A 27 -7.93 1.24 -12.07
CA ILE A 27 -8.75 0.34 -12.89
C ILE A 27 -8.16 0.21 -14.29
N GLY A 28 -8.54 -0.84 -15.02
CA GLY A 28 -8.12 -1.03 -16.40
C GLY A 28 -7.97 -2.49 -16.78
N GLU A 29 -7.68 -2.73 -18.06
CA GLU A 29 -7.56 -4.07 -18.62
C GLU A 29 -6.46 -4.93 -17.96
N ASN A 30 -6.56 -6.25 -18.16
CA ASN A 30 -5.49 -7.16 -17.75
C ASN A 30 -4.20 -6.84 -18.52
N GLY A 31 -3.06 -6.82 -17.81
CA GLY A 31 -1.77 -6.54 -18.42
C GLY A 31 -1.50 -5.07 -18.80
N CYS A 32 -2.39 -4.12 -18.45
CA CYS A 32 -2.19 -2.70 -18.79
C CYS A 32 -1.12 -1.97 -17.96
N GLY A 33 -0.62 -2.59 -16.87
CA GLY A 33 0.47 -2.05 -16.05
C GLY A 33 0.09 -1.63 -14.62
N LYS A 34 -1.11 -1.94 -14.13
CA LYS A 34 -1.54 -1.61 -12.74
C LYS A 34 -0.54 -2.10 -11.69
N SER A 35 -0.24 -3.40 -11.65
CA SER A 35 0.73 -3.95 -10.70
C SER A 35 2.15 -3.43 -10.97
N ASN A 36 2.52 -3.09 -12.22
CA ASN A 36 3.83 -2.49 -12.51
C ASN A 36 4.01 -1.11 -11.83
N ILE A 37 2.93 -0.34 -11.68
CA ILE A 37 2.96 0.93 -10.93
C ILE A 37 3.22 0.65 -9.44
N LEU A 38 2.53 -0.33 -8.86
CA LEU A 38 2.71 -0.70 -7.46
C LEU A 38 4.13 -1.21 -7.21
N GLU A 39 4.62 -2.10 -8.06
CA GLU A 39 5.94 -2.71 -7.95
C GLU A 39 7.08 -1.69 -8.10
N ALA A 40 6.92 -0.65 -8.94
CA ALA A 40 7.89 0.44 -9.02
C ALA A 40 7.99 1.21 -7.69
N ILE A 41 6.86 1.48 -7.03
CA ILE A 41 6.87 2.15 -5.70
C ILE A 41 7.52 1.25 -4.65
N ALA A 42 7.23 -0.06 -4.66
CA ALA A 42 7.88 -1.02 -3.78
C ALA A 42 9.40 -1.12 -4.05
N LEU A 43 9.83 -1.02 -5.30
CA LEU A 43 11.24 -1.02 -5.66
C LEU A 43 11.95 0.27 -5.16
N ALA A 44 11.30 1.42 -5.26
CA ALA A 44 11.81 2.66 -4.67
C ALA A 44 11.90 2.58 -3.14
N SER A 45 10.94 1.92 -2.49
CA SER A 45 10.95 1.64 -1.06
C SER A 45 12.10 0.70 -0.64
N ALA A 46 12.40 -0.30 -1.47
CA ALA A 46 13.52 -1.20 -1.29
C ALA A 46 14.87 -0.46 -1.43
N ALA A 47 14.98 0.41 -2.43
CA ALA A 47 16.11 1.32 -2.58
C ALA A 47 16.24 2.29 -1.39
N ALA A 48 15.12 2.83 -0.89
CA ALA A 48 15.06 3.63 0.32
C ALA A 48 15.37 2.83 1.60
N SER A 49 15.56 1.52 1.53
CA SER A 49 16.01 0.68 2.64
C SER A 49 17.43 0.13 2.44
N ASP A 50 18.08 0.48 1.33
CA ASP A 50 19.35 -0.11 0.88
C ASP A 50 19.33 -1.65 0.84
N LYS A 51 18.19 -2.21 0.42
CA LYS A 51 17.94 -3.65 0.36
C LYS A 51 17.31 -3.97 -0.99
N LEU A 52 18.15 -4.27 -1.97
CA LEU A 52 17.76 -4.53 -3.35
C LEU A 52 18.01 -5.99 -3.76
N ASP A 53 18.23 -6.86 -2.78
CA ASP A 53 18.32 -8.31 -2.99
C ASP A 53 16.94 -8.92 -3.30
N ASN A 54 16.94 -10.03 -4.02
CA ASN A 54 15.73 -10.65 -4.54
C ASN A 54 14.76 -11.11 -3.44
N GLU A 55 15.27 -11.55 -2.29
CA GLU A 55 14.45 -12.01 -1.16
C GLU A 55 13.66 -10.84 -0.59
N PHE A 56 14.32 -9.70 -0.35
CA PHE A 56 13.68 -8.50 0.15
C PHE A 56 12.67 -7.90 -0.84
N LEU A 57 12.98 -7.92 -2.14
CA LEU A 57 12.06 -7.45 -3.18
C LEU A 57 10.80 -8.34 -3.24
N ALA A 58 10.97 -9.67 -3.25
CA ALA A 58 9.86 -10.62 -3.27
C ALA A 58 8.96 -10.47 -2.03
N ALA A 59 9.57 -10.29 -0.85
CA ALA A 59 8.85 -10.09 0.40
C ALA A 59 7.89 -8.88 0.37
N ARG A 60 8.14 -7.87 -0.48
CA ARG A 60 7.30 -6.67 -0.65
C ARG A 60 6.24 -6.78 -1.76
N GLY A 61 6.11 -7.96 -2.37
CA GLY A 61 5.17 -8.22 -3.46
C GLY A 61 5.70 -7.85 -4.85
N ILE A 62 7.02 -7.65 -5.01
CA ILE A 62 7.63 -7.45 -6.32
C ILE A 62 7.82 -8.81 -6.99
N ARG A 63 7.38 -8.92 -8.24
CA ARG A 63 7.69 -10.08 -9.07
C ARG A 63 9.07 -9.91 -9.65
N VAL A 64 10.04 -10.49 -8.95
CA VAL A 64 11.45 -10.49 -9.33
C VAL A 64 11.65 -11.42 -10.53
N THR A 65 12.21 -10.86 -11.60
CA THR A 65 12.56 -11.56 -12.83
C THR A 65 13.99 -11.18 -13.21
N GLU A 66 14.49 -11.67 -14.35
CA GLU A 66 15.78 -11.18 -14.85
C GLU A 66 15.78 -9.64 -14.97
N PRO A 67 16.88 -8.95 -14.64
CA PRO A 67 16.95 -7.49 -14.63
C PRO A 67 16.53 -6.84 -15.95
N ARG A 68 16.87 -7.46 -17.09
CA ARG A 68 16.44 -7.03 -18.43
C ARG A 68 14.91 -6.94 -18.58
N PHE A 69 14.16 -7.81 -17.90
CA PHE A 69 12.69 -7.85 -17.94
C PHE A 69 12.02 -6.99 -16.88
N MET A 70 12.78 -6.49 -15.90
CA MET A 70 12.29 -5.44 -14.98
C MET A 70 12.36 -4.05 -15.62
N ARG A 71 13.10 -3.89 -16.73
CA ARG A 71 13.17 -2.66 -17.53
C ARG A 71 12.13 -2.61 -18.63
N SER A 72 11.98 -1.43 -19.25
CA SER A 72 11.11 -1.26 -20.41
C SER A 72 11.71 -1.88 -21.66
N ALA A 73 11.16 -3.01 -22.09
CA ALA A 73 11.70 -3.80 -23.20
C ALA A 73 11.11 -3.43 -24.59
N PHE A 74 10.45 -2.28 -24.74
CA PHE A 74 9.90 -1.85 -26.03
C PHE A 74 10.96 -1.34 -27.02
N GLU A 75 12.11 -0.90 -26.50
CA GLU A 75 13.27 -0.47 -27.27
C GLU A 75 14.50 -1.20 -26.73
N LYS A 76 15.33 -1.76 -27.61
CA LYS A 76 16.48 -2.60 -27.21
C LYS A 76 17.45 -1.84 -26.30
N GLU A 77 17.66 -0.56 -26.55
CA GLU A 77 18.55 0.29 -25.77
C GLU A 77 18.13 0.44 -24.30
N ASN A 78 16.84 0.28 -24.01
CA ASN A 78 16.33 0.46 -22.66
C ASN A 78 16.71 -0.70 -21.72
N LEU A 79 17.13 -1.85 -22.27
CA LEU A 79 17.55 -3.03 -21.51
C LEU A 79 18.84 -2.80 -20.70
N ASP A 80 19.64 -1.80 -21.10
CA ASP A 80 20.89 -1.43 -20.44
C ASP A 80 20.82 -0.04 -19.78
N LYS A 81 19.70 0.68 -19.94
CA LYS A 81 19.45 1.97 -19.28
C LYS A 81 18.98 1.75 -17.84
N ASP A 82 19.18 2.77 -17.01
CA ASP A 82 18.78 2.74 -15.61
C ASP A 82 17.26 2.84 -15.46
N ILE A 83 16.77 2.40 -14.30
CA ILE A 83 15.38 2.65 -13.88
C ILE A 83 15.40 3.89 -13.00
N SER A 84 14.55 4.88 -13.30
CA SER A 84 14.42 6.08 -12.47
C SER A 84 13.04 6.12 -11.84
N ILE A 85 13.00 6.32 -10.52
CA ILE A 85 11.75 6.49 -9.78
C ILE A 85 11.90 7.70 -8.86
N GLU A 86 10.94 8.62 -8.95
CA GLU A 86 10.88 9.84 -8.14
C GLU A 86 9.54 9.88 -7.40
N LEU A 87 9.58 10.18 -6.10
CA LEU A 87 8.40 10.37 -5.27
C LEU A 87 8.45 11.74 -4.61
N ARG A 88 7.32 12.44 -4.64
CA ARG A 88 7.20 13.76 -4.01
C ARG A 88 6.09 13.76 -2.97
N SER A 89 6.39 14.28 -1.80
CA SER A 89 5.44 14.52 -0.71
C SER A 89 4.55 15.73 -1.03
N ASN A 90 3.32 15.74 -0.50
CA ASN A 90 2.44 16.93 -0.57
C ASN A 90 3.07 18.18 0.06
N LYS A 91 4.06 18.00 0.95
CA LYS A 91 4.80 19.09 1.59
C LYS A 91 5.99 19.61 0.76
N GLY A 92 6.24 19.03 -0.41
CA GLY A 92 7.28 19.47 -1.35
C GLY A 92 8.54 18.63 -1.35
N GLU A 93 8.80 17.84 -0.30
CA GLU A 93 9.98 16.96 -0.20
C GLU A 93 10.00 15.88 -1.28
N GLU A 94 11.19 15.57 -1.77
CA GLU A 94 11.41 14.66 -2.89
C GLU A 94 12.37 13.53 -2.52
N PHE A 95 12.08 12.34 -3.02
CA PHE A 95 12.95 11.17 -2.98
C PHE A 95 13.14 10.68 -4.41
N SER A 96 14.38 10.43 -4.82
CA SER A 96 14.69 9.87 -6.13
C SER A 96 15.70 8.73 -6.02
N CYS A 97 15.47 7.67 -6.78
CA CYS A 97 16.42 6.57 -6.92
C CYS A 97 16.65 6.25 -8.39
N ILE A 98 17.92 6.09 -8.76
CA ILE A 98 18.37 5.60 -10.06
C ILE A 98 18.94 4.21 -9.83
N LEU A 99 18.32 3.20 -10.42
CA LEU A 99 18.66 1.81 -10.17
C LEU A 99 19.36 1.21 -11.38
N GLN A 100 20.51 0.61 -11.11
CA GLN A 100 21.37 -0.02 -12.09
C GLN A 100 21.50 -1.51 -11.84
N ASN A 101 21.75 -2.23 -12.92
CA ASN A 101 22.14 -3.62 -12.89
C ASN A 101 22.87 -3.94 -14.20
N ASP A 102 23.92 -4.74 -14.14
CA ASP A 102 24.81 -5.07 -15.26
C ASP A 102 24.29 -6.23 -16.15
N ASN A 103 23.10 -6.76 -15.86
CA ASN A 103 22.48 -7.91 -16.50
C ASN A 103 23.28 -9.23 -16.38
N SER A 104 24.29 -9.31 -15.51
CA SER A 104 25.04 -10.54 -15.27
C SER A 104 24.25 -11.55 -14.42
N PRO A 105 24.52 -12.86 -14.55
CA PRO A 105 23.84 -13.86 -13.73
C PRO A 105 24.02 -13.60 -12.23
N TYR A 106 22.92 -13.65 -11.48
CA TYR A 106 22.89 -13.42 -10.02
C TYR A 106 23.28 -12.00 -9.56
N SER A 107 23.41 -11.02 -10.47
CA SER A 107 23.66 -9.66 -10.04
C SER A 107 22.44 -9.03 -9.37
N GLN A 108 22.72 -8.10 -8.45
CA GLN A 108 21.71 -7.38 -7.70
C GLN A 108 21.51 -5.98 -8.27
N TRP A 109 20.36 -5.38 -8.00
CA TRP A 109 20.15 -3.97 -8.30
C TRP A 109 20.96 -3.10 -7.34
N VAL A 110 21.54 -2.02 -7.85
CA VAL A 110 22.30 -1.05 -7.06
C VAL A 110 21.75 0.34 -7.30
N SER A 111 21.64 1.14 -6.24
CA SER A 111 21.20 2.53 -6.34
C SER A 111 22.39 3.45 -6.63
N LYS A 112 22.37 4.12 -7.78
CA LYS A 112 23.42 5.04 -8.27
C LYS A 112 23.58 6.29 -7.41
N ASN A 113 22.47 6.79 -6.88
CA ASN A 113 22.44 7.97 -6.00
C ASN A 113 22.98 7.67 -4.59
N PHE A 114 23.33 6.40 -4.31
CA PHE A 114 23.80 5.89 -3.02
C PHE A 114 25.26 5.43 -3.04
N LEU A 115 26.03 5.84 -4.05
CA LEU A 115 27.47 5.54 -4.14
C LEU A 115 28.28 6.40 -3.15
N GLY A 116 28.30 5.97 -1.89
CA GLY A 116 29.18 6.51 -0.85
C GLY A 116 28.92 5.89 0.50
N ASN A 117 29.65 4.81 0.81
CA ASN A 117 29.75 4.10 2.09
C ASN A 117 28.44 3.68 2.79
N SER A 118 28.35 2.37 2.99
CA SER A 118 27.40 1.64 3.84
C SER A 118 26.87 2.42 5.05
N GLU A 119 25.56 2.27 5.26
CA GLU A 119 24.68 2.98 6.21
C GLU A 119 24.18 4.32 5.68
N THR A 120 23.00 4.36 5.01
CA THR A 120 21.79 5.06 5.53
C THR A 120 20.81 5.64 4.53
N SER A 121 19.53 5.38 4.80
CA SER A 121 18.40 6.21 4.32
C SER A 121 17.94 7.21 5.38
N VAL A 122 18.01 6.82 6.66
CA VAL A 122 17.64 7.69 7.80
C VAL A 122 18.75 8.69 8.10
N LYS A 123 20.04 8.30 8.17
CA LYS A 123 21.10 9.32 8.27
C LYS A 123 21.16 10.19 7.02
N ASN A 124 20.77 9.79 5.81
CA ASN A 124 20.70 10.75 4.69
C ASN A 124 19.60 11.80 4.86
N ALA A 125 18.39 11.42 5.31
CA ALA A 125 17.36 12.38 5.67
C ALA A 125 17.77 13.26 6.87
N VAL A 126 18.39 12.66 7.89
CA VAL A 126 18.96 13.39 9.04
C VAL A 126 20.14 14.26 8.60
N MET A 127 21.00 13.85 7.67
CA MET A 127 22.13 14.61 7.15
C MET A 127 21.68 15.76 6.27
N LEU A 128 20.60 15.59 5.51
CA LEU A 128 19.93 16.69 4.80
C LEU A 128 19.32 17.70 5.78
N LEU A 129 18.68 17.22 6.85
CA LEU A 129 18.18 18.07 7.94
C LEU A 129 19.33 18.78 8.67
N LEU A 130 20.43 18.08 8.94
CA LEU A 130 21.64 18.63 9.56
C LEU A 130 22.27 19.67 8.65
N GLN A 131 22.46 19.40 7.35
CA GLN A 131 22.99 20.37 6.38
C GLN A 131 22.12 21.62 6.29
N LYS A 132 20.78 21.47 6.28
CA LYS A 132 19.84 22.59 6.28
C LYS A 132 19.93 23.45 7.55
N HIS A 133 20.33 22.86 8.68
CA HIS A 133 20.41 23.50 9.99
C HIS A 133 21.84 23.72 10.53
N GLY A 134 22.88 23.61 9.70
CA GLY A 134 24.25 23.99 10.07
C GLY A 134 25.21 22.86 10.48
N GLY A 135 24.95 21.62 10.07
CA GLY A 135 25.87 20.47 10.18
C GLY A 135 25.77 19.67 11.48
N ILE A 136 26.63 18.65 11.59
CA ILE A 136 26.73 17.76 12.76
C ILE A 136 27.16 18.53 14.01
N ASP A 137 28.08 19.50 13.87
CA ASP A 137 28.65 20.26 15.00
C ASP A 137 27.60 21.10 15.77
N LYS A 138 26.61 21.66 15.07
CA LYS A 138 25.49 22.38 15.70
C LYS A 138 24.48 21.43 16.36
N PHE A 139 24.47 20.15 15.98
CA PHE A 139 23.54 19.14 16.50
C PHE A 139 24.13 18.34 17.66
N THR A 140 25.43 18.02 17.63
CA THR A 140 26.16 17.46 18.78
C THR A 140 26.24 18.47 19.91
N SER A 141 26.44 19.76 19.63
CA SER A 141 26.36 20.83 20.65
C SER A 141 24.95 21.06 21.21
N VAL A 142 23.88 20.62 20.52
CA VAL A 142 22.48 20.63 21.01
C VAL A 142 22.15 19.39 21.84
N LEU A 143 22.76 18.25 21.53
CA LEU A 143 22.53 16.98 22.25
C LEU A 143 23.39 16.85 23.50
N GLU A 144 24.62 17.37 23.50
CA GLU A 144 25.61 17.17 24.56
C GLU A 144 25.70 18.34 25.54
N GLU A 145 25.33 19.56 25.13
CA GLU A 145 25.24 20.71 26.03
C GLU A 145 23.91 21.44 25.84
N LYS A 146 23.34 21.94 26.93
CA LYS A 146 22.12 22.76 26.96
C LYS A 146 22.35 24.10 26.25
N THR A 147 22.56 24.09 24.93
CA THR A 147 22.27 25.26 24.11
C THR A 147 20.77 25.24 23.85
N GLU A 148 20.07 26.17 24.49
CA GLU A 148 18.67 26.44 24.21
C GLU A 148 18.56 26.83 22.74
N LEU A 149 18.21 25.87 21.87
CA LEU A 149 17.63 26.19 20.59
C LEU A 149 16.49 27.16 20.89
N SER A 150 16.49 28.32 20.22
CA SER A 150 15.37 29.22 20.35
C SER A 150 14.09 28.45 19.99
N GLU A 151 12.97 28.76 20.65
CA GLU A 151 11.71 28.04 20.42
C GLU A 151 11.34 28.02 18.92
N GLN A 152 11.74 29.06 18.18
CA GLN A 152 11.59 29.18 16.72
C GLN A 152 12.46 28.20 15.92
N GLU A 153 13.73 28.00 16.29
CA GLU A 153 14.63 27.03 15.63
C GLU A 153 14.17 25.59 15.87
N TRP A 154 13.74 25.27 17.10
CA TRP A 154 13.16 23.96 17.40
C TRP A 154 11.87 23.71 16.61
N LEU A 155 10.99 24.72 16.52
CA LEU A 155 9.76 24.63 15.73
C LEU A 155 10.07 24.42 14.23
N SER A 156 11.10 25.11 13.71
CA SER A 156 11.56 24.96 12.33
C SER A 156 12.14 23.57 12.06
N PHE A 157 13.01 23.07 12.95
CA PHE A 157 13.57 21.73 12.83
C PHE A 157 12.48 20.66 12.88
N LYS A 158 11.55 20.76 13.84
CA LYS A 158 10.42 19.85 13.95
C LYS A 158 9.55 19.87 12.69
N LYS A 159 9.24 21.05 12.16
CA LYS A 159 8.48 21.22 10.90
C LYS A 159 9.19 20.58 9.71
N ASP A 160 10.51 20.75 9.62
CA ASP A 160 11.33 20.13 8.58
C ASP A 160 11.38 18.60 8.74
N ALA A 161 11.64 18.08 9.93
CA ALA A 161 11.61 16.63 10.18
C ALA A 161 10.23 16.03 9.85
N GLU A 162 9.15 16.72 10.21
CA GLU A 162 7.76 16.34 9.87
C GLU A 162 7.46 16.36 8.37
N SER A 163 8.25 17.06 7.57
CA SER A 163 8.09 17.10 6.12
C SER A 163 8.66 15.85 5.43
N PHE A 164 9.69 15.24 6.02
CA PHE A 164 10.33 14.01 5.56
C PHE A 164 9.63 12.73 6.04
N ILE A 165 8.75 12.79 7.04
CA ILE A 165 8.00 11.61 7.54
C ILE A 165 7.39 10.76 6.41
N PRO A 166 6.72 11.32 5.38
CA PRO A 166 6.15 10.51 4.29
C PRO A 166 7.20 9.74 3.50
N ILE A 167 8.42 10.30 3.35
CA ILE A 167 9.54 9.65 2.66
C ILE A 167 10.19 8.62 3.58
N LEU A 168 10.30 8.90 4.89
CA LEU A 168 10.79 7.92 5.85
C LEU A 168 9.87 6.71 5.92
N ASP A 169 8.54 6.92 5.91
CA ASP A 169 7.56 5.83 5.90
C ASP A 169 7.51 5.07 4.57
N LEU A 170 8.06 5.64 3.48
CA LEU A 170 8.21 4.92 2.21
C LEU A 170 9.00 3.64 2.41
N ASN A 171 10.00 3.60 3.29
CA ASN A 171 10.80 2.39 3.56
C ASN A 171 9.97 1.21 4.10
N LYS A 172 8.70 1.39 4.46
CA LYS A 172 7.76 0.33 4.88
C LYS A 172 6.70 -0.01 3.84
N PHE A 173 6.75 0.59 2.65
CA PHE A 173 5.77 0.33 1.60
C PHE A 173 5.78 -1.13 1.16
N ILE A 174 4.60 -1.76 1.21
CA ILE A 174 4.37 -3.17 0.89
C ILE A 174 3.15 -3.26 -0.03
N ILE A 175 3.19 -4.21 -0.96
CA ILE A 175 2.05 -4.57 -1.80
C ILE A 175 1.39 -5.81 -1.21
N TYR A 176 0.20 -5.63 -0.65
CA TYR A 176 -0.60 -6.72 -0.12
C TYR A 176 -1.46 -7.34 -1.22
N SER A 177 -1.53 -8.66 -1.24
CA SER A 177 -2.41 -9.46 -2.09
C SER A 177 -2.86 -10.66 -1.26
N PRO A 178 -3.82 -10.49 -0.33
CA PRO A 178 -4.20 -11.55 0.59
C PRO A 178 -4.62 -12.82 -0.15
N GLU A 179 -4.17 -13.97 0.36
CA GLU A 179 -4.50 -15.28 -0.21
C GLU A 179 -5.23 -16.13 0.82
N ASN A 180 -6.26 -16.84 0.37
CA ASN A 180 -7.08 -17.70 1.23
C ASN A 180 -6.24 -18.76 2.00
N LEU A 181 -5.25 -19.36 1.34
CA LEU A 181 -4.39 -20.37 1.97
C LEU A 181 -3.54 -19.78 3.10
N ALA A 182 -2.93 -18.61 2.87
CA ALA A 182 -2.12 -17.93 3.88
C ALA A 182 -2.98 -17.50 5.09
N LEU A 183 -4.18 -16.99 4.84
CA LEU A 183 -5.12 -16.57 5.89
C LEU A 183 -5.76 -17.72 6.69
N ARG A 184 -5.68 -18.97 6.23
CA ARG A 184 -6.16 -20.16 6.96
C ARG A 184 -5.07 -20.89 7.75
N THR A 185 -3.81 -20.61 7.48
CA THR A 185 -2.68 -21.38 8.02
C THR A 185 -2.16 -20.75 9.32
N PHE A 186 -1.93 -21.59 10.34
CA PHE A 186 -1.68 -21.16 11.74
C PHE A 186 -0.24 -20.76 12.02
N GLU A 187 0.70 -21.36 11.29
CA GLU A 187 2.13 -21.36 11.61
C GLU A 187 2.96 -20.53 10.64
N LYS A 188 2.36 -20.08 9.53
CA LYS A 188 3.10 -19.36 8.49
C LYS A 188 3.32 -17.92 8.95
N GLU A 189 4.45 -17.67 9.60
CA GLU A 189 4.99 -16.32 9.70
C GLU A 189 5.54 -15.90 8.33
N GLY A 190 5.17 -14.71 7.89
CA GLY A 190 5.75 -14.10 6.69
C GLY A 190 7.15 -13.61 7.00
N GLN A 191 7.93 -13.36 5.95
CA GLN A 191 9.24 -12.71 6.07
C GLN A 191 9.13 -11.27 6.62
N ILE A 192 7.95 -10.66 6.50
CA ILE A 192 7.65 -9.31 7.00
C ILE A 192 6.67 -9.39 8.17
N GLN A 193 7.03 -8.72 9.25
CA GLN A 193 6.17 -8.48 10.41
C GLN A 193 5.63 -7.04 10.41
N PRO A 194 4.46 -6.80 11.04
CA PRO A 194 3.61 -7.79 11.71
C PRO A 194 2.71 -8.59 10.76
N LEU A 195 2.61 -8.17 9.49
CA LEU A 195 1.67 -8.72 8.52
C LEU A 195 2.37 -8.88 7.15
N GLY A 196 2.41 -10.11 6.64
CA GLY A 196 2.97 -10.47 5.34
C GLY A 196 2.06 -10.12 4.17
N ILE A 197 2.60 -10.16 2.96
CA ILE A 197 1.91 -9.73 1.72
C ILE A 197 0.63 -10.52 1.45
N ASN A 198 0.58 -11.80 1.82
CA ASN A 198 -0.58 -12.66 1.58
C ASN A 198 -1.50 -12.79 2.80
N GLY A 199 -1.20 -12.07 3.89
CA GLY A 199 -1.93 -12.18 5.15
C GLY A 199 -1.26 -13.04 6.21
N GLU A 200 -0.03 -13.51 5.98
CA GLU A 200 0.76 -14.18 7.00
C GLU A 200 0.90 -13.32 8.27
N GLY A 201 0.78 -13.92 9.45
CA GLY A 201 0.90 -13.19 10.73
C GLY A 201 -0.38 -12.48 11.20
N LEU A 202 -1.49 -12.54 10.47
CA LEU A 202 -2.76 -11.88 10.84
C LEU A 202 -3.22 -12.24 12.26
N PHE A 203 -3.26 -13.53 12.61
CA PHE A 203 -3.75 -13.94 13.94
C PHE A 203 -2.79 -13.60 15.07
N LYS A 204 -1.48 -13.55 14.81
CA LYS A 204 -0.48 -13.04 15.75
C LYS A 204 -0.72 -11.56 16.03
N LEU A 205 -1.04 -10.78 14.98
CA LEU A 205 -1.40 -9.37 15.10
C LEU A 205 -2.72 -9.19 15.87
N ILE A 206 -3.75 -9.99 15.57
CA ILE A 206 -5.01 -9.97 16.33
C ILE A 206 -4.79 -10.32 17.80
N ASN A 207 -3.96 -11.32 18.09
CA ASN A 207 -3.59 -11.67 19.46
C ASN A 207 -2.89 -10.50 20.17
N PHE A 208 -1.97 -9.81 19.50
CA PHE A 208 -1.36 -8.58 20.02
C PHE A 208 -2.39 -7.46 20.26
N LEU A 209 -3.41 -7.34 19.41
CA LEU A 209 -4.50 -6.38 19.59
C LEU A 209 -5.47 -6.76 20.72
N SER A 210 -5.45 -8.02 21.18
CA SER A 210 -6.31 -8.49 22.27
C SER A 210 -5.84 -8.07 23.66
N PHE A 211 -4.58 -7.66 23.80
CA PHE A 211 -4.06 -7.11 25.05
C PHE A 211 -4.73 -5.77 25.40
N ASP A 212 -4.97 -5.51 26.70
CA ASP A 212 -5.75 -4.38 27.23
C ASP A 212 -5.45 -3.02 26.57
N LYS A 213 -4.18 -2.75 26.23
CA LYS A 213 -3.75 -1.49 25.60
C LYS A 213 -4.33 -1.23 24.20
N ASN A 214 -4.84 -2.26 23.52
CA ASN A 214 -5.33 -2.19 22.14
C ASN A 214 -6.78 -2.67 22.00
N GLN A 215 -7.49 -2.87 23.12
CA GLN A 215 -8.82 -3.47 23.11
C GLN A 215 -9.84 -2.61 22.34
N ASP A 216 -9.66 -1.29 22.32
CA ASP A 216 -10.44 -0.35 21.52
C ASP A 216 -10.32 -0.64 20.02
N LYS A 217 -9.11 -0.95 19.52
CA LYS A 217 -8.85 -1.32 18.13
C LYS A 217 -9.48 -2.66 17.79
N LEU A 218 -9.35 -3.65 18.66
CA LEU A 218 -9.98 -4.96 18.45
C LEU A 218 -11.51 -4.83 18.38
N ASN A 219 -12.11 -4.04 19.28
CA ASN A 219 -13.54 -3.75 19.27
C ASN A 219 -13.96 -3.00 18.00
N GLN A 220 -13.13 -2.08 17.49
CA GLN A 220 -13.38 -1.42 16.22
C GLN A 220 -13.35 -2.42 15.04
N ILE A 221 -12.40 -3.36 15.01
CA ILE A 221 -12.34 -4.42 14.00
C ILE A 221 -13.62 -5.28 14.04
N LYS A 222 -14.00 -5.77 15.22
CA LYS A 222 -15.23 -6.54 15.44
C LYS A 222 -16.46 -5.78 14.93
N LYS A 223 -16.58 -4.49 15.25
CA LYS A 223 -17.69 -3.65 14.76
C LYS A 223 -17.71 -3.55 13.23
N LYS A 224 -16.56 -3.34 12.59
CA LYS A 224 -16.47 -3.25 11.12
C LYS A 224 -16.76 -4.60 10.44
N LEU A 225 -16.42 -5.72 11.06
CA LEU A 225 -16.76 -7.07 10.56
C LEU A 225 -18.26 -7.36 10.53
N GLN A 226 -19.08 -6.61 11.28
CA GLN A 226 -20.55 -6.72 11.20
C GLN A 226 -21.13 -6.30 9.83
N LEU A 227 -20.31 -5.86 8.88
CA LEU A 227 -20.68 -5.82 7.45
C LEU A 227 -21.15 -7.18 6.93
N ILE A 228 -20.66 -8.27 7.50
CA ILE A 228 -21.14 -9.63 7.22
C ILE A 228 -22.23 -9.97 8.23
N ASP A 229 -23.43 -10.26 7.72
CA ASP A 229 -24.63 -10.39 8.53
C ASP A 229 -24.57 -11.54 9.56
N TRP A 230 -24.02 -12.69 9.17
CA TRP A 230 -23.91 -13.84 10.07
C TRP A 230 -22.92 -13.63 11.22
N PHE A 231 -21.96 -12.71 11.07
CA PHE A 231 -20.92 -12.49 12.07
C PHE A 231 -21.50 -11.84 13.33
N LYS A 232 -21.34 -12.52 14.48
CA LYS A 232 -21.72 -12.00 15.80
C LYS A 232 -20.52 -11.38 16.52
N ASP A 233 -19.51 -12.19 16.78
CA ASP A 233 -18.27 -11.77 17.43
C ASP A 233 -17.14 -12.80 17.17
N PHE A 234 -15.91 -12.48 17.59
CA PHE A 234 -14.86 -13.49 17.76
C PHE A 234 -14.07 -13.26 19.06
N GLU A 235 -13.53 -14.32 19.63
CA GLU A 235 -12.67 -14.28 20.81
C GLU A 235 -11.27 -14.83 20.50
N VAL A 236 -10.28 -14.32 21.24
CA VAL A 236 -8.89 -14.79 21.17
C VAL A 236 -8.62 -15.60 22.43
N PRO A 237 -8.45 -16.94 22.35
CA PRO A 237 -8.19 -17.77 23.51
C PRO A 237 -6.86 -17.38 24.18
N GLN A 238 -6.88 -17.17 25.50
CA GLN A 238 -5.70 -16.78 26.29
C GLN A 238 -4.78 -17.96 26.67
N ASN A 239 -4.98 -19.15 26.09
CA ASN A 239 -4.25 -20.35 26.50
C ASN A 239 -2.79 -20.32 26.01
N LEU A 240 -1.88 -20.37 26.99
CA LEU A 240 -0.43 -20.12 26.97
C LEU A 240 0.44 -21.11 26.16
N SER A 241 -0.13 -22.07 25.42
CA SER A 241 0.66 -22.90 24.51
C SER A 241 0.91 -22.12 23.21
N ALA A 242 1.99 -21.34 23.21
CA ALA A 242 2.41 -20.32 22.25
C ALA A 242 2.58 -20.73 20.77
N ILE A 243 2.06 -21.89 20.34
CA ILE A 243 2.30 -22.43 19.00
C ILE A 243 1.13 -22.12 18.04
N GLN A 244 -0.11 -22.00 18.54
CA GLN A 244 -1.27 -21.83 17.66
C GLN A 244 -2.11 -20.60 18.04
N THR A 245 -2.00 -19.55 17.23
CA THR A 245 -2.89 -18.39 17.31
C THR A 245 -4.18 -18.71 16.54
N SER A 246 -5.25 -19.00 17.25
CA SER A 246 -6.58 -19.24 16.69
C SER A 246 -7.57 -18.20 17.19
N ILE A 247 -8.64 -18.00 16.44
CA ILE A 247 -9.79 -17.18 16.89
C ILE A 247 -11.03 -18.06 16.94
N GLN A 248 -11.86 -17.84 17.96
CA GLN A 248 -13.15 -18.50 18.13
C GLN A 248 -14.22 -17.57 17.59
N ILE A 249 -14.77 -17.87 16.41
CA ILE A 249 -15.75 -17.04 15.71
C ILE A 249 -17.15 -17.52 16.10
N THR A 250 -18.00 -16.58 16.49
CA THR A 250 -19.42 -16.82 16.78
C THR A 250 -20.29 -16.32 15.64
N ASP A 251 -21.23 -17.17 15.21
CA ASP A 251 -22.25 -16.86 14.22
C ASP A 251 -23.60 -16.60 14.91
N ARG A 252 -24.40 -15.68 14.38
CA ARG A 252 -25.72 -15.33 14.91
C ARG A 252 -26.76 -16.43 14.72
N TYR A 253 -26.58 -17.28 13.71
CA TYR A 253 -27.56 -18.24 13.21
C TYR A 253 -27.20 -19.70 13.55
N LEU A 254 -26.00 -19.96 14.08
CA LEU A 254 -25.64 -21.29 14.55
C LEU A 254 -26.36 -21.62 15.87
N ASP A 255 -26.56 -22.91 16.09
CA ASP A 255 -27.16 -23.44 17.31
C ASP A 255 -26.34 -23.01 18.53
N THR A 256 -27.00 -22.73 19.64
CA THR A 256 -26.35 -22.37 20.91
C THR A 256 -25.41 -23.45 21.43
N ASP A 257 -25.66 -24.72 21.05
CA ASP A 257 -24.81 -25.85 21.40
C ASP A 257 -23.49 -25.86 20.60
N LEU A 258 -23.45 -25.19 19.45
CA LEU A 258 -22.23 -24.91 18.68
C LEU A 258 -21.72 -23.50 19.00
N SER A 259 -21.04 -23.38 20.13
CA SER A 259 -20.65 -22.08 20.68
C SER A 259 -19.73 -21.25 19.76
N TYR A 260 -18.86 -21.88 18.96
CA TYR A 260 -17.95 -21.21 18.03
C TYR A 260 -17.39 -22.15 16.97
N PHE A 261 -16.78 -21.58 15.93
CA PHE A 261 -15.87 -22.28 15.01
C PHE A 261 -14.58 -21.49 14.79
N ASP A 262 -13.56 -22.12 14.22
CA ASP A 262 -12.25 -21.48 14.00
C ASP A 262 -12.10 -20.84 12.61
N GLN A 263 -10.99 -20.14 12.37
CA GLN A 263 -10.74 -19.53 11.07
C GLN A 263 -10.72 -20.54 9.90
N ARG A 264 -10.37 -21.82 10.11
CA ARG A 264 -10.35 -22.85 9.06
C ARG A 264 -11.75 -23.11 8.52
N SER A 265 -12.76 -22.90 9.34
CA SER A 265 -14.17 -23.15 9.02
C SER A 265 -14.88 -21.88 8.56
N SER A 266 -14.22 -20.72 8.60
CA SER A 266 -14.77 -19.45 8.13
C SER A 266 -14.76 -19.32 6.60
N ASN A 267 -15.62 -18.45 6.06
CA ASN A 267 -15.60 -18.15 4.62
C ASN A 267 -14.43 -17.21 4.27
N GLU A 268 -13.99 -17.26 3.01
CA GLU A 268 -12.86 -16.46 2.53
C GLU A 268 -13.10 -14.95 2.65
N GLY A 269 -14.31 -14.48 2.32
CA GLY A 269 -14.64 -13.05 2.40
C GLY A 269 -14.50 -12.50 3.82
N PHE A 270 -14.85 -13.27 4.86
CA PHE A 270 -14.66 -12.90 6.25
C PHE A 270 -13.18 -12.72 6.59
N LEU A 271 -12.32 -13.65 6.16
CA LEU A 271 -10.87 -13.55 6.39
C LEU A 271 -10.27 -12.33 5.68
N PHE A 272 -10.76 -12.01 4.49
CA PHE A 272 -10.32 -10.83 3.73
C PHE A 272 -10.74 -9.54 4.43
N LEU A 273 -12.00 -9.44 4.88
CA LEU A 273 -12.45 -8.29 5.68
C LEU A 273 -11.65 -8.15 6.98
N LEU A 274 -11.40 -9.26 7.68
CA LEU A 274 -10.61 -9.27 8.90
C LEU A 274 -9.18 -8.77 8.64
N PHE A 275 -8.57 -9.24 7.54
CA PHE A 275 -7.28 -8.76 7.08
C PHE A 275 -7.29 -7.25 6.80
N TYR A 276 -8.23 -6.75 5.99
CA TYR A 276 -8.28 -5.32 5.62
C TYR A 276 -8.55 -4.42 6.83
N PHE A 277 -9.51 -4.76 7.69
CA PHE A 277 -9.79 -3.96 8.87
C PHE A 277 -8.62 -3.98 9.86
N THR A 278 -7.98 -5.12 10.06
CA THR A 278 -6.79 -5.20 10.92
C THR A 278 -5.64 -4.36 10.34
N LEU A 279 -5.42 -4.42 9.03
CA LEU A 279 -4.40 -3.65 8.33
C LEU A 279 -4.60 -2.14 8.49
N PHE A 280 -5.83 -1.65 8.36
CA PHE A 280 -6.14 -0.22 8.45
C PHE A 280 -6.23 0.31 9.88
N ILE A 281 -6.66 -0.53 10.84
CA ILE A 281 -6.88 -0.12 12.25
C ILE A 281 -5.60 -0.23 13.09
N SER A 282 -4.68 -1.13 12.74
CA SER A 282 -3.44 -1.31 13.49
C SER A 282 -2.46 -0.14 13.32
N ASP A 283 -1.88 0.32 14.42
CA ASP A 283 -0.85 1.38 14.42
C ASP A 283 0.52 0.88 13.94
N ILE A 284 0.77 -0.43 14.06
CA ILE A 284 2.06 -1.05 13.74
C ILE A 284 2.15 -1.57 12.30
N THR A 285 1.10 -1.36 11.50
CA THR A 285 1.12 -1.61 10.05
C THR A 285 1.58 -0.38 9.29
N PRO A 286 2.10 -0.53 8.05
CA PRO A 286 2.57 0.60 7.26
C PRO A 286 1.52 1.71 7.12
N LYS A 287 1.99 2.96 7.07
CA LYS A 287 1.14 4.11 6.77
C LYS A 287 0.87 4.26 5.28
N PHE A 288 1.80 3.87 4.42
CA PHE A 288 1.63 3.89 2.97
C PHE A 288 1.85 2.49 2.40
N PHE A 289 0.85 1.94 1.73
CA PHE A 289 0.89 0.59 1.16
C PHE A 289 -0.02 0.49 -0.08
N ALA A 290 0.02 -0.65 -0.75
CA ALA A 290 -0.92 -0.99 -1.81
C ALA A 290 -1.65 -2.30 -1.51
N ILE A 291 -2.85 -2.45 -2.06
CA ILE A 291 -3.57 -3.72 -2.10
C ILE A 291 -3.91 -4.03 -3.55
N ASP A 292 -3.34 -5.11 -4.08
CA ASP A 292 -3.66 -5.62 -5.41
C ASP A 292 -4.95 -6.46 -5.33
N ASN A 293 -5.87 -6.27 -6.27
CA ASN A 293 -7.17 -6.96 -6.36
C ASN A 293 -8.00 -6.90 -5.07
N ILE A 294 -8.33 -5.69 -4.60
CA ILE A 294 -9.14 -5.46 -3.39
C ILE A 294 -10.51 -6.16 -3.40
N ASP A 295 -11.02 -6.48 -4.59
CA ASP A 295 -12.31 -7.12 -4.84
C ASP A 295 -12.30 -8.64 -4.81
N ALA A 296 -11.14 -9.27 -4.62
CA ALA A 296 -11.00 -10.73 -4.62
C ALA A 296 -11.94 -11.40 -3.61
N SER A 297 -12.72 -12.38 -4.07
CA SER A 297 -13.60 -13.23 -3.25
C SER A 297 -14.71 -12.49 -2.48
N LEU A 298 -15.03 -11.24 -2.87
CA LEU A 298 -16.09 -10.43 -2.26
C LEU A 298 -17.25 -10.17 -3.23
N ASN A 299 -18.47 -10.12 -2.69
CA ASN A 299 -19.66 -9.74 -3.45
C ASN A 299 -19.60 -8.24 -3.83
N PRO A 300 -20.05 -7.82 -5.03
CA PRO A 300 -20.04 -6.42 -5.46
C PRO A 300 -20.64 -5.42 -4.45
N ARG A 301 -21.77 -5.75 -3.80
CA ARG A 301 -22.37 -4.87 -2.78
C ARG A 301 -21.48 -4.69 -1.55
N LEU A 302 -20.80 -5.77 -1.16
CA LEU A 302 -19.82 -5.74 -0.08
C LEU A 302 -18.58 -4.95 -0.47
N CYS A 303 -18.08 -5.08 -1.72
CA CYS A 303 -16.97 -4.27 -2.21
C CYS A 303 -17.25 -2.77 -2.10
N ARG A 304 -18.45 -2.33 -2.51
CA ARG A 304 -18.86 -0.93 -2.38
C ARG A 304 -18.76 -0.45 -0.92
N ARG A 305 -19.43 -1.18 -0.01
CA ARG A 305 -19.45 -0.83 1.42
C ARG A 305 -18.06 -0.89 2.04
N LEU A 306 -17.25 -1.89 1.68
CA LEU A 306 -15.87 -2.01 2.13
C LEU A 306 -15.06 -0.77 1.77
N ILE A 307 -15.18 -0.25 0.55
CA ILE A 307 -14.42 0.92 0.12
C ILE A 307 -14.82 2.17 0.90
N GLU A 308 -16.12 2.39 1.11
CA GLU A 308 -16.63 3.48 1.97
C GLU A 308 -15.98 3.40 3.37
N GLU A 309 -15.94 2.19 3.95
CA GLU A 309 -15.35 1.93 5.27
C GLU A 309 -13.82 2.10 5.30
N LEU A 310 -13.10 1.64 4.27
CA LEU A 310 -11.64 1.76 4.19
C LEU A 310 -11.20 3.22 3.95
N VAL A 311 -11.97 4.02 3.22
CA VAL A 311 -11.72 5.45 3.05
C VAL A 311 -11.79 6.17 4.40
N GLU A 312 -12.84 5.91 5.18
CA GLU A 312 -12.98 6.48 6.53
C GLU A 312 -11.83 6.06 7.45
N LEU A 313 -11.48 4.77 7.44
CA LEU A 313 -10.38 4.24 8.24
C LEU A 313 -9.03 4.81 7.81
N ALA A 314 -8.80 5.00 6.50
CA ALA A 314 -7.59 5.61 5.98
C ALA A 314 -7.38 7.02 6.53
N LYS A 315 -8.47 7.80 6.57
CA LYS A 315 -8.45 9.16 7.12
C LYS A 315 -8.25 9.16 8.62
N LYS A 316 -8.99 8.30 9.35
CA LYS A 316 -8.93 8.21 10.81
C LYS A 316 -7.57 7.76 11.32
N ASN A 317 -6.94 6.79 10.66
CA ASN A 317 -5.72 6.13 11.14
C ASN A 317 -4.46 6.57 10.37
N ASP A 318 -4.51 7.71 9.68
CA ASP A 318 -3.40 8.28 8.90
C ASP A 318 -2.74 7.28 7.94
N LYS A 319 -3.59 6.53 7.21
CA LYS A 319 -3.16 5.61 6.16
C LYS A 319 -3.32 6.25 4.79
N GLN A 320 -2.44 5.89 3.89
CA GLN A 320 -2.47 6.15 2.46
C GLN A 320 -2.41 4.82 1.72
N VAL A 321 -3.28 4.62 0.75
CA VAL A 321 -3.43 3.33 0.06
C VAL A 321 -3.62 3.49 -1.44
N ILE A 322 -3.02 2.58 -2.19
CA ILE A 322 -3.31 2.37 -3.61
C ILE A 322 -4.01 1.02 -3.78
N PHE A 323 -5.22 1.03 -4.32
CA PHE A 323 -5.96 -0.17 -4.67
C PHE A 323 -5.85 -0.45 -6.16
N THR A 324 -5.81 -1.71 -6.56
CA THR A 324 -6.20 -2.11 -7.90
C THR A 324 -7.51 -2.89 -7.83
N THR A 325 -8.32 -2.76 -8.86
CA THR A 325 -9.56 -3.53 -8.95
C THR A 325 -10.00 -3.71 -10.40
N HIS A 326 -10.79 -4.77 -10.61
CA HIS A 326 -11.54 -5.00 -11.83
C HIS A 326 -13.06 -4.91 -11.61
N ASN A 327 -13.50 -4.77 -10.36
CA ASN A 327 -14.91 -4.76 -9.99
C ASN A 327 -15.50 -3.35 -10.05
N PRO A 328 -16.50 -3.10 -10.93
CA PRO A 328 -17.15 -1.80 -11.05
C PRO A 328 -17.75 -1.29 -9.73
N ALA A 329 -18.16 -2.18 -8.81
CA ALA A 329 -18.81 -1.77 -7.57
C ALA A 329 -17.85 -1.10 -6.57
N VAL A 330 -16.53 -1.31 -6.70
CA VAL A 330 -15.53 -0.57 -5.92
C VAL A 330 -15.59 0.93 -6.22
N LEU A 331 -15.83 1.28 -7.48
CA LEU A 331 -15.86 2.68 -7.94
C LEU A 331 -17.03 3.44 -7.31
N ASP A 332 -18.14 2.75 -7.07
CA ASP A 332 -19.33 3.32 -6.45
C ASP A 332 -19.19 3.61 -4.95
N GLY A 333 -18.11 3.12 -4.31
CA GLY A 333 -17.77 3.45 -2.93
C GLY A 333 -16.84 4.67 -2.80
N LEU A 334 -16.37 5.24 -3.92
CA LEU A 334 -15.54 6.43 -3.93
C LEU A 334 -16.37 7.71 -4.03
N ASP A 335 -15.90 8.76 -3.35
CA ASP A 335 -16.37 10.13 -3.53
C ASP A 335 -15.33 10.95 -4.31
N LEU A 336 -15.59 11.17 -5.61
CA LEU A 336 -14.68 11.92 -6.48
C LEU A 336 -14.80 13.45 -6.33
N ASP A 337 -15.66 13.96 -5.44
CA ASP A 337 -15.62 15.37 -5.03
C ASP A 337 -14.54 15.61 -3.96
N ASP A 338 -14.07 14.57 -3.27
CA ASP A 338 -12.95 14.60 -2.34
C ASP A 338 -11.62 14.38 -3.10
N ASP A 339 -10.76 15.41 -3.16
CA ASP A 339 -9.47 15.31 -3.87
C ASP A 339 -8.49 14.31 -3.24
N GLU A 340 -8.70 13.91 -1.98
CA GLU A 340 -7.95 12.82 -1.34
C GLU A 340 -8.34 11.44 -1.89
N GLN A 341 -9.45 11.32 -2.63
CA GLN A 341 -9.91 10.09 -3.28
C GLN A 341 -9.75 10.22 -4.80
N ARG A 342 -8.91 9.36 -5.39
CA ARG A 342 -8.53 9.48 -6.80
C ARG A 342 -8.74 8.18 -7.55
N LEU A 343 -9.39 8.27 -8.71
CA LEU A 343 -9.59 7.16 -9.63
C LEU A 343 -8.72 7.35 -10.88
N PHE A 344 -7.99 6.32 -11.28
CA PHE A 344 -7.21 6.31 -12.50
C PHE A 344 -7.55 5.12 -13.38
N VAL A 345 -7.74 5.41 -14.67
CA VAL A 345 -7.81 4.39 -15.71
C VAL A 345 -6.41 4.17 -16.25
N ILE A 346 -5.92 2.94 -16.11
CA ILE A 346 -4.64 2.47 -16.62
C ILE A 346 -4.88 1.73 -17.94
N SER A 347 -4.15 2.13 -18.98
CA SER A 347 -4.29 1.59 -20.34
C SER A 347 -2.92 1.50 -21.02
N ARG A 348 -2.86 0.78 -22.14
CA ARG A 348 -1.71 0.84 -23.05
C ARG A 348 -2.02 1.77 -24.22
N ASN A 349 -1.04 2.58 -24.61
CA ASN A 349 -1.13 3.32 -25.88
C ASN A 349 -0.83 2.39 -27.08
N GLN A 350 -0.85 2.93 -28.30
CA GLN A 350 -0.56 2.17 -29.54
C GLN A 350 0.85 1.57 -29.58
N LEU A 351 1.80 2.12 -28.82
CA LEU A 351 3.17 1.60 -28.69
C LEU A 351 3.30 0.55 -27.57
N GLY A 352 2.21 0.26 -26.86
CA GLY A 352 2.18 -0.69 -25.74
C GLY A 352 2.53 -0.09 -24.37
N TYR A 353 2.83 1.21 -24.30
CA TYR A 353 3.30 1.87 -23.08
C TYR A 353 2.13 2.11 -22.12
N THR A 354 2.37 1.83 -20.84
CA THR A 354 1.42 2.16 -19.76
C THR A 354 1.15 3.67 -19.72
N LYS A 355 -0.14 4.03 -19.69
CA LYS A 355 -0.65 5.39 -19.48
C LYS A 355 -1.68 5.37 -18.36
N ALA A 356 -1.68 6.42 -17.55
CA ALA A 356 -2.68 6.66 -16.53
C ALA A 356 -3.49 7.91 -16.88
N LYS A 357 -4.81 7.83 -16.77
CA LYS A 357 -5.72 8.96 -16.92
C LYS A 357 -6.53 9.12 -15.63
N ARG A 358 -6.42 10.27 -14.99
CA ARG A 358 -7.26 10.62 -13.83
C ARG A 358 -8.71 10.77 -14.28
N ILE A 359 -9.62 10.13 -13.56
CA ILE A 359 -11.06 10.28 -13.76
C ILE A 359 -11.58 11.24 -12.69
N LEU A 360 -12.24 12.29 -13.15
CA LEU A 360 -12.99 13.22 -12.31
C LEU A 360 -14.45 12.82 -12.30
N LYS A 361 -15.21 13.31 -11.32
CA LYS A 361 -16.66 13.08 -11.26
C LYS A 361 -17.32 13.45 -12.60
N PRO A 362 -18.01 12.51 -13.27
CA PRO A 362 -18.73 12.81 -14.50
C PRO A 362 -19.79 13.88 -14.22
N LYS A 363 -19.81 14.95 -15.02
CA LYS A 363 -20.89 15.93 -14.97
C LYS A 363 -22.04 15.44 -15.84
N PRO A 364 -23.28 15.34 -15.30
CA PRO A 364 -24.43 15.00 -16.12
C PRO A 364 -24.67 16.08 -17.17
N LEU A 365 -25.19 15.69 -18.34
CA LEU A 365 -25.71 16.63 -19.32
C LEU A 365 -26.99 17.27 -18.75
N GLU A 366 -27.31 18.49 -19.19
CA GLU A 366 -28.47 19.23 -18.72
C GLU A 366 -29.76 18.42 -18.92
N GLY A 367 -30.50 18.18 -17.82
CA GLY A 367 -31.73 17.37 -17.82
C GLY A 367 -31.54 15.85 -17.70
N GLN A 368 -30.30 15.33 -17.58
CA GLN A 368 -30.05 13.90 -17.35
C GLN A 368 -29.69 13.60 -15.89
N GLU A 369 -30.08 12.42 -15.41
CA GLU A 369 -29.66 11.94 -14.10
C GLU A 369 -28.16 11.60 -14.09
N PRO A 370 -27.46 11.82 -12.96
CA PRO A 370 -26.06 11.43 -12.81
C PRO A 370 -25.91 9.91 -12.88
N VAL A 371 -25.05 9.46 -13.80
CA VAL A 371 -24.72 8.05 -13.97
C VAL A 371 -23.73 7.61 -12.88
N LYS A 372 -23.97 6.44 -12.29
CA LYS A 372 -23.04 5.84 -11.31
C LYS A 372 -21.69 5.54 -11.96
N LEU A 373 -20.61 5.55 -11.18
CA LEU A 373 -19.26 5.29 -11.71
C LEU A 373 -19.12 3.86 -12.22
N SER A 374 -19.73 2.89 -11.52
CA SER A 374 -19.80 1.49 -11.96
C SER A 374 -20.44 1.36 -13.34
N GLU A 375 -21.55 2.07 -13.56
CA GLU A 375 -22.27 2.08 -14.84
C GLU A 375 -21.49 2.80 -15.93
N ALA A 376 -20.89 3.96 -15.62
CA ALA A 376 -20.04 4.68 -16.55
C ALA A 376 -18.81 3.85 -16.97
N PHE A 377 -18.28 3.03 -16.06
CA PHE A 377 -17.22 2.07 -16.36
C PHE A 377 -17.71 0.95 -17.28
N LEU A 378 -18.82 0.28 -16.93
CA LEU A 378 -19.40 -0.82 -17.71
C LEU A 378 -19.85 -0.40 -19.11
N ARG A 379 -20.34 0.83 -19.28
CA ARG A 379 -20.69 1.40 -20.59
C ARG A 379 -19.47 1.91 -21.38
N GLY A 380 -18.26 1.85 -20.80
CA GLY A 380 -17.02 2.29 -21.43
C GLY A 380 -16.81 3.81 -21.48
N TYR A 381 -17.63 4.61 -20.79
CA TYR A 381 -17.57 6.08 -20.82
C TYR A 381 -16.27 6.63 -20.24
N ILE A 382 -15.73 5.97 -19.21
CA ILE A 382 -14.45 6.36 -18.59
C ILE A 382 -13.25 5.58 -19.14
N GLY A 383 -13.49 4.53 -19.95
CA GLY A 383 -12.48 3.63 -20.49
C GLY A 383 -12.05 2.52 -19.51
N GLY A 384 -10.98 1.79 -19.84
CA GLY A 384 -10.43 0.72 -19.02
C GLY A 384 -11.07 -0.66 -19.20
N LEU A 385 -12.07 -0.76 -20.09
CA LEU A 385 -12.62 -2.02 -20.55
C LEU A 385 -11.96 -2.46 -21.88
N PRO A 386 -11.75 -3.77 -22.05
CA PRO A 386 -11.22 -4.31 -23.30
C PRO A 386 -12.20 -4.10 -24.46
N LYS A 387 -11.66 -3.72 -25.61
CA LYS A 387 -12.44 -3.47 -26.85
C LYS A 387 -12.67 -4.72 -27.70
N ASN A 388 -12.08 -5.86 -27.32
CA ASN A 388 -11.93 -7.03 -28.18
C ASN A 388 -12.87 -8.20 -27.82
N PHE A 389 -13.92 -7.97 -27.02
CA PHE A 389 -14.85 -9.01 -26.58
C PHE A 389 -16.29 -8.73 -27.01
#